data_AF-A0A3D0MPP3-F1
#
_entry.id   AF-A0A3D0MPP3-F1
#
_cell.length_a   1.000
_cell.length_b   1.000
_cell.length_c   1.000
_cell.angle_alpha   90.00
_cell.angle_beta   90.00
_cell.angle_gamma   90.00
#
_symmetry.space_group_name_H-M   'P 1'
#
loop_
_entity.id
_entity.type
_entity.pdbx_description
1 polymer ?
#
loop_
_entity_poly.entity_id
_entity_poly.type
_entity_poly.pdbx_seq_one_letter_code
_entity_poly.pdbx_strand_id
1 'polypeptide(L)'
;MAKAGLFDDCDLVLMAHPETGSSFIGFNSLAVDPFEFTFAGKSAHAAASPWEGKNALNGLQLFLHGIDMLRQHVRPEVRMHGIVTEGGSAPNIVPSKVAARLLLRAPWRTYLNEVVEQVFDCARGAAIATQTEVSWSKCGYSMDNMLPNPTGKNMLKKIMEEEVGEPINDYPSLTGSTDMGAISWRLPTLELLICVSEQEIAPHTVDFGRACRGGKARSALSKAARGLARASLKTILDETLRIRMKEDYEKQKHIQL
;
A
#
# COMPACT_ATOMS: atom_id res chain seq x y z
N MET A 1 3.93 -11.54 -10.41
CA MET A 1 3.28 -12.88 -10.29
C MET A 1 1.84 -12.82 -10.76
N ALA A 2 0.95 -12.08 -10.08
CA ALA A 2 -0.47 -11.97 -10.47
C ALA A 2 -0.70 -11.61 -11.95
N LYS A 3 -0.05 -10.57 -12.46
CA LYS A 3 -0.17 -10.16 -13.89
C LYS A 3 0.25 -11.24 -14.89
N ALA A 4 1.14 -12.16 -14.49
CA ALA A 4 1.61 -13.25 -15.33
C ALA A 4 0.70 -14.49 -15.27
N GLY A 5 -0.44 -14.42 -14.56
CA GLY A 5 -1.44 -15.49 -14.50
C GLY A 5 -1.08 -16.66 -13.58
N LEU A 6 -0.06 -16.52 -12.72
CA LEU A 6 0.44 -17.61 -11.87
C LEU A 6 -0.55 -18.10 -10.79
N PHE A 7 -1.69 -17.44 -10.63
CA PHE A 7 -2.72 -17.81 -9.66
C PHE A 7 -4.08 -18.07 -10.32
N ASP A 8 -4.19 -17.98 -11.65
CA ASP A 8 -5.48 -17.97 -12.36
C ASP A 8 -6.21 -19.33 -12.27
N ASP A 9 -5.50 -20.40 -11.89
CA ASP A 9 -6.02 -21.75 -11.65
C ASP A 9 -6.26 -22.08 -10.16
N CYS A 10 -6.07 -21.12 -9.26
CA CYS A 10 -6.26 -21.29 -7.83
C CYS A 10 -7.68 -20.90 -7.38
N ASP A 11 -8.28 -21.67 -6.48
CA ASP A 11 -9.57 -21.33 -5.84
C ASP A 11 -9.40 -20.36 -4.65
N LEU A 12 -8.23 -20.34 -4.04
CA LEU A 12 -7.91 -19.55 -2.85
C LEU A 12 -6.39 -19.32 -2.77
N VAL A 13 -5.99 -18.08 -2.50
CA VAL A 13 -4.61 -17.74 -2.13
C VAL A 13 -4.55 -17.33 -0.66
N LEU A 14 -3.54 -17.85 0.05
CA LEU A 14 -3.34 -17.63 1.48
C LEU A 14 -1.93 -17.11 1.73
N MET A 15 -1.80 -16.15 2.65
CA MET A 15 -0.53 -15.67 3.17
C MET A 15 -0.63 -15.53 4.69
N ALA A 16 0.50 -15.69 5.38
CA ALA A 16 0.65 -15.23 6.74
C ALA A 16 1.72 -14.13 6.83
N HIS A 17 1.45 -13.11 7.63
CA HIS A 17 2.36 -12.00 7.89
C HIS A 17 2.55 -11.85 9.41
N PRO A 18 3.76 -11.56 9.89
CA PRO A 18 3.97 -11.33 11.32
C PRO A 18 3.26 -10.06 11.80
N GLU A 19 2.75 -10.10 13.02
CA GLU A 19 2.14 -8.96 13.71
C GLU A 19 2.47 -9.02 15.21
N THR A 20 2.26 -7.92 15.92
CA THR A 20 2.52 -7.82 17.36
C THR A 20 1.28 -7.41 18.15
N GLY A 21 1.28 -7.62 19.45
CA GLY A 21 0.12 -7.43 20.33
C GLY A 21 -0.86 -8.60 20.27
N SER A 22 -1.33 -8.98 19.07
CA SER A 22 -2.30 -10.05 18.87
C SER A 22 -2.23 -10.66 17.47
N SER A 23 -2.89 -11.81 17.29
CA SER A 23 -3.13 -12.39 15.97
C SER A 23 -4.44 -11.85 15.40
N PHE A 24 -4.49 -11.61 14.10
CA PHE A 24 -5.67 -11.02 13.45
C PHE A 24 -6.02 -11.66 12.11
N ILE A 25 -7.30 -11.54 11.75
CA ILE A 25 -7.87 -11.97 10.48
C ILE A 25 -8.64 -10.81 9.81
N GLY A 26 -8.84 -10.90 8.50
CA GLY A 26 -9.64 -9.92 7.76
C GLY A 26 -8.92 -8.59 7.53
N PHE A 27 -7.58 -8.63 7.44
CA PHE A 27 -6.79 -7.49 7.01
C PHE A 27 -7.24 -7.05 5.61
N ASN A 28 -7.68 -5.80 5.50
CA ASN A 28 -8.02 -5.16 4.22
C ASN A 28 -7.07 -3.98 4.05
N SER A 29 -6.19 -4.06 3.05
CA SER A 29 -5.17 -3.05 2.83
C SER A 29 -5.64 -1.89 1.97
N LEU A 30 -4.94 -0.76 2.05
CA LEU A 30 -5.17 0.40 1.18
C LEU A 30 -4.61 0.16 -0.23
N ALA A 31 -5.27 0.74 -1.23
CA ALA A 31 -4.66 0.93 -2.55
C ALA A 31 -3.50 1.93 -2.44
N VAL A 32 -2.46 1.73 -3.24
CA VAL A 32 -1.30 2.64 -3.29
C VAL A 32 -0.73 2.78 -4.70
N ASP A 33 -0.30 4.01 -5.01
CA ASP A 33 0.48 4.33 -6.20
C ASP A 33 1.79 5.06 -5.84
N PRO A 34 2.93 4.53 -6.28
CA PRO A 34 4.23 5.20 -6.21
C PRO A 34 4.50 6.04 -7.46
N PHE A 35 4.82 7.32 -7.28
CA PHE A 35 5.21 8.24 -8.35
C PHE A 35 6.51 8.96 -8.05
N GLU A 36 7.36 9.13 -9.06
CA GLU A 36 8.45 10.10 -9.07
C GLU A 36 8.05 11.28 -9.94
N PHE A 37 8.12 12.48 -9.38
CA PHE A 37 7.90 13.75 -10.07
C PHE A 37 9.25 14.43 -10.29
N THR A 38 9.53 14.85 -11.52
CA THR A 38 10.73 15.58 -11.89
C THR A 38 10.34 16.95 -12.44
N PHE A 39 10.84 18.01 -11.79
CA PHE A 39 10.72 19.37 -12.29
C PHE A 39 12.00 19.75 -13.04
N ALA A 40 11.84 20.33 -14.22
CA ALA A 40 12.91 20.82 -15.08
C ALA A 40 12.76 22.33 -15.31
N GLY A 41 13.89 23.02 -15.31
CA GLY A 41 14.00 24.47 -15.42
C GLY A 41 15.28 24.87 -16.15
N LYS A 42 15.85 26.02 -15.77
CA LYS A 42 17.03 26.59 -16.42
C LYS A 42 17.97 27.16 -15.35
N SER A 43 19.22 26.73 -15.39
CA SER A 43 20.22 27.24 -14.45
C SER A 43 20.66 28.66 -14.80
N ALA A 44 20.97 29.41 -13.76
CA ALA A 44 21.55 30.74 -13.82
C ALA A 44 22.35 30.99 -12.54
N HIS A 45 23.19 32.02 -12.53
CA HIS A 45 23.87 32.42 -11.32
C HIS A 45 22.85 33.07 -10.37
N ALA A 46 22.69 32.52 -9.16
CA ALA A 46 21.60 32.90 -8.24
C ALA A 46 21.67 34.38 -7.82
N ALA A 47 22.87 34.96 -7.66
CA ALA A 47 23.03 36.38 -7.34
C ALA A 47 23.17 37.32 -8.56
N ALA A 48 23.92 36.91 -9.59
CA ALA A 48 24.30 37.82 -10.68
C ALA A 48 23.24 37.96 -11.77
N SER A 49 22.48 36.90 -12.06
CA SER A 49 21.48 36.90 -13.13
C SER A 49 20.32 35.93 -12.90
N PRO A 50 19.67 35.92 -11.72
CA PRO A 50 18.61 34.96 -11.42
C PRO A 50 17.42 35.02 -12.39
N TRP A 51 17.14 36.18 -13.00
CA TRP A 51 16.07 36.37 -13.98
C TRP A 51 16.27 35.59 -15.30
N GLU A 52 17.49 35.14 -15.59
CA GLU A 52 17.78 34.28 -16.74
C GLU A 52 17.44 32.80 -16.47
N GLY A 53 17.17 32.45 -15.21
CA GLY A 53 16.90 31.10 -14.74
C GLY A 53 15.41 30.79 -14.60
N LYS A 54 15.11 29.50 -14.50
CA LYS A 54 13.78 28.96 -14.14
C LYS A 54 14.01 27.94 -13.04
N ASN A 55 13.57 28.27 -11.82
CA ASN A 55 13.98 27.52 -10.64
C ASN A 55 13.10 26.27 -10.45
N ALA A 56 13.65 25.10 -10.77
CA ALA A 56 12.97 23.81 -10.62
C ALA A 56 12.62 23.51 -9.15
N LEU A 57 13.45 23.94 -8.19
CA LEU A 57 13.17 23.75 -6.77
C LEU A 57 11.93 24.54 -6.32
N ASN A 58 11.70 25.74 -6.86
CA ASN A 58 10.47 26.49 -6.59
C ASN A 58 9.24 25.72 -7.10
N GLY A 59 9.33 25.10 -8.28
CA GLY A 59 8.26 24.26 -8.83
C GLY A 59 7.93 23.10 -7.91
N LEU A 60 8.95 22.36 -7.44
CA LEU A 60 8.76 21.27 -6.49
C LEU A 60 8.20 21.74 -5.13
N GLN A 61 8.68 22.86 -4.59
CA GLN A 61 8.17 23.40 -3.32
C GLN A 61 6.69 23.79 -3.43
N LEU A 62 6.32 24.51 -4.50
CA LEU A 62 4.93 24.90 -4.72
C LEU A 62 4.03 23.67 -4.93
N PHE A 63 4.52 22.64 -5.59
CA PHE A 63 3.81 21.36 -5.72
C PHE A 63 3.55 20.71 -4.36
N LEU A 64 4.55 20.63 -3.49
CA LEU A 64 4.39 20.06 -2.15
C LEU A 64 3.41 20.87 -1.30
N HIS A 65 3.46 22.20 -1.37
CA HIS A 65 2.46 23.06 -0.74
C HIS A 65 1.05 22.82 -1.28
N GLY A 66 0.90 22.63 -2.59
CA GLY A 66 -0.36 22.26 -3.22
C GLY A 66 -0.91 20.94 -2.68
N ILE A 67 -0.05 19.92 -2.53
CA ILE A 67 -0.43 18.64 -1.90
C ILE A 67 -0.86 18.85 -0.45
N ASP A 68 -0.15 19.66 0.32
CA ASP A 68 -0.49 19.89 1.73
C ASP A 68 -1.83 20.61 1.88
N MET A 69 -2.16 21.54 0.98
CA MET A 69 -3.50 22.14 0.91
C MET A 69 -4.57 21.13 0.48
N LEU A 70 -4.27 20.26 -0.50
CA LEU A 70 -5.18 19.22 -0.98
C LEU A 70 -5.64 18.27 0.14
N ARG A 71 -4.83 18.08 1.20
CA ARG A 71 -5.19 17.24 2.37
C ARG A 71 -6.49 17.66 3.04
N GLN A 72 -6.87 18.93 2.99
CA GLN A 72 -8.15 19.40 3.54
C GLN A 72 -9.37 18.90 2.73
N HIS A 73 -9.17 18.54 1.47
CA HIS A 73 -10.23 18.27 0.50
C HIS A 73 -10.30 16.81 0.06
N VAL A 74 -9.56 15.93 0.71
CA VAL A 74 -9.62 14.47 0.51
C VAL A 74 -10.14 13.78 1.76
N ARG A 75 -10.56 12.51 1.64
CA ARG A 75 -11.08 11.76 2.79
C ARG A 75 -9.98 11.49 3.85
N PRO A 76 -10.34 11.38 5.14
CA PRO A 76 -9.39 11.20 6.24
C PRO A 76 -8.48 9.97 6.12
N GLU A 77 -8.85 8.96 5.33
CA GLU A 77 -8.06 7.74 5.11
C GLU A 77 -6.96 7.92 4.05
N VAL A 78 -7.02 8.99 3.26
CA VAL A 78 -6.02 9.25 2.22
C VAL A 78 -4.68 9.60 2.86
N ARG A 79 -3.61 9.03 2.30
CA ARG A 79 -2.23 9.36 2.70
C ARG A 79 -1.46 9.75 1.46
N MET A 80 -0.85 10.92 1.52
CA MET A 80 0.07 11.42 0.50
C MET A 80 1.38 11.72 1.23
N HIS A 81 2.46 11.01 0.95
CA HIS A 81 3.72 11.21 1.67
C HIS A 81 4.90 10.81 0.81
N GLY A 82 6.08 11.36 1.09
CA GLY A 82 7.23 11.12 0.25
C GLY A 82 8.48 11.87 0.68
N ILE A 83 9.44 11.91 -0.23
CA ILE A 83 10.76 12.51 -0.03
C ILE A 83 11.20 13.29 -1.27
N VAL A 84 12.04 14.30 -1.05
CA VAL A 84 12.83 14.93 -2.13
C VAL A 84 14.05 14.03 -2.39
N THR A 85 14.21 13.55 -3.62
CA THR A 85 15.31 12.67 -4.04
C THR A 85 16.46 13.44 -4.68
N GLU A 86 16.19 14.59 -5.28
CA GLU A 86 17.16 15.49 -5.90
C GLU A 86 16.73 16.94 -5.64
N GLY A 87 17.50 17.72 -4.87
CA GLY A 87 17.10 19.06 -4.40
C GLY A 87 17.91 20.24 -4.98
N GLY A 88 18.82 19.97 -5.92
CA GLY A 88 19.80 20.94 -6.43
C GLY A 88 21.22 20.63 -5.98
N SER A 89 22.20 21.21 -6.68
CA SER A 89 23.63 20.87 -6.53
C SER A 89 24.46 21.90 -5.77
N ALA A 90 24.08 23.19 -5.78
CA ALA A 90 24.80 24.25 -5.08
C ALA A 90 23.88 25.46 -4.80
N PRO A 91 24.09 26.18 -3.67
CA PRO A 91 23.23 27.31 -3.29
C PRO A 91 23.38 28.56 -4.17
N ASN A 92 24.51 28.70 -4.87
CA ASN A 92 24.77 29.83 -5.78
C ASN A 92 24.29 29.59 -7.23
N ILE A 93 23.69 28.44 -7.51
CA ILE A 93 23.17 28.07 -8.83
C ILE A 93 21.66 27.87 -8.72
N VAL A 94 20.90 28.51 -9.62
CA VAL A 94 19.46 28.22 -9.76
C VAL A 94 19.28 26.75 -10.19
N PRO A 95 18.55 25.92 -9.42
CA PRO A 95 18.34 24.52 -9.78
C PRO A 95 17.59 24.38 -11.11
N SER A 96 18.19 23.67 -12.07
CA SER A 96 17.56 23.32 -13.36
C SER A 96 16.84 21.99 -13.33
N LYS A 97 17.08 21.14 -12.33
CA LYS A 97 16.41 19.86 -12.15
C LYS A 97 16.29 19.52 -10.68
N VAL A 98 15.11 19.05 -10.28
CA VAL A 98 14.84 18.47 -8.96
C VAL A 98 13.84 17.33 -9.11
N ALA A 99 13.82 16.42 -8.13
CA ALA A 99 12.91 15.29 -8.12
C ALA A 99 12.40 14.95 -6.72
N ALA A 100 11.19 14.41 -6.66
CA ALA A 100 10.60 13.87 -5.44
C ALA A 100 9.83 12.58 -5.73
N ARG A 101 9.82 11.67 -4.74
CA ARG A 101 9.04 10.43 -4.77
C ARG A 101 7.91 10.51 -3.77
N LEU A 102 6.71 10.24 -4.23
CA LEU A 102 5.50 10.20 -3.43
C LEU A 102 4.86 8.81 -3.47
N LEU A 103 4.28 8.42 -2.34
CA LEU A 103 3.32 7.33 -2.23
C LEU A 103 1.96 7.96 -1.93
N LEU A 104 0.98 7.62 -2.76
CA LEU A 104 -0.41 8.06 -2.64
C LEU A 104 -1.26 6.84 -2.29
N ARG A 105 -2.04 6.92 -1.22
CA ARG A 105 -2.87 5.83 -0.71
C ARG A 105 -4.30 6.26 -0.50
N ALA A 106 -5.24 5.36 -0.78
CA ALA A 106 -6.64 5.52 -0.43
C ALA A 106 -7.30 4.16 -0.14
N PRO A 107 -8.45 4.15 0.55
CA PRO A 107 -9.22 2.92 0.83
C PRO A 107 -9.60 2.10 -0.39
N TRP A 108 -9.88 2.76 -1.52
CA TRP A 108 -10.38 2.13 -2.74
C TRP A 108 -9.59 2.60 -3.94
N ARG A 109 -9.33 1.71 -4.89
CA ARG A 109 -8.62 2.04 -6.14
C ARG A 109 -9.31 3.17 -6.92
N THR A 110 -10.63 3.13 -7.07
CA THR A 110 -11.40 4.14 -7.81
C THR A 110 -11.17 5.53 -7.23
N TYR A 111 -11.30 5.67 -5.91
CA TYR A 111 -11.06 6.93 -5.23
C TYR A 111 -9.58 7.36 -5.25
N LEU A 112 -8.63 6.41 -5.17
CA LEU A 112 -7.21 6.73 -5.35
C LEU A 112 -6.95 7.33 -6.73
N ASN A 113 -7.58 6.83 -7.79
CA ASN A 113 -7.41 7.37 -9.14
C ASN A 113 -7.86 8.85 -9.22
N GLU A 114 -8.97 9.21 -8.56
CA GLU A 114 -9.41 10.60 -8.46
C GLU A 114 -8.39 11.49 -7.73
N VAL A 115 -7.88 11.03 -6.59
CA VAL A 115 -6.86 11.75 -5.81
C VAL A 115 -5.57 11.91 -6.60
N VAL A 116 -5.16 10.88 -7.36
CA VAL A 116 -3.95 10.93 -8.21
C VAL A 116 -4.08 12.03 -9.26
N GLU A 117 -5.24 12.18 -9.91
CA GLU A 117 -5.45 13.26 -10.87
C GLU A 117 -5.39 14.65 -10.22
N GLN A 118 -5.94 14.80 -9.01
CA GLN A 118 -5.82 16.05 -8.25
C GLN A 118 -4.35 16.37 -7.90
N VAL A 119 -3.55 15.37 -7.54
CA VAL A 119 -2.11 15.54 -7.30
C VAL A 119 -1.39 15.93 -8.60
N PHE A 120 -1.77 15.35 -9.74
CA PHE A 120 -1.23 15.76 -11.03
C PHE A 120 -1.60 17.20 -11.40
N ASP A 121 -2.81 17.66 -11.05
CA ASP A 121 -3.19 19.06 -11.20
C ASP A 121 -2.33 19.99 -10.33
N CYS A 122 -2.02 19.61 -9.08
CA CYS A 122 -1.07 20.36 -8.25
C CYS A 122 0.31 20.46 -8.92
N ALA A 123 0.81 19.36 -9.50
CA ALA A 123 2.10 19.34 -10.18
C ALA A 123 2.10 20.25 -11.43
N ARG A 124 1.06 20.15 -12.26
CA ARG A 124 0.87 21.01 -13.45
C ARG A 124 0.78 22.48 -13.07
N GLY A 125 -0.04 22.81 -12.06
CA GLY A 125 -0.21 24.18 -11.56
C GLY A 125 1.09 24.78 -11.04
N ALA A 126 1.87 24.00 -10.29
CA ALA A 126 3.16 24.44 -9.79
C ALA A 126 4.18 24.70 -10.91
N ALA A 127 4.18 23.85 -11.94
CA ALA A 127 5.03 24.02 -13.11
C ALA A 127 4.70 25.32 -13.87
N ILE A 128 3.41 25.55 -14.13
CA ILE A 128 2.91 26.78 -14.79
C ILE A 128 3.31 28.02 -14.00
N ALA A 129 3.03 28.06 -12.69
CA ALA A 129 3.29 29.22 -11.85
C ALA A 129 4.78 29.57 -11.74
N THR A 130 5.66 28.58 -11.89
CA THR A 130 7.12 28.76 -11.78
C THR A 130 7.82 28.78 -13.14
N GLN A 131 7.07 28.73 -14.24
CA GLN A 131 7.56 28.64 -15.62
C GLN A 131 8.54 27.49 -15.84
N THR A 132 8.36 26.40 -15.09
CA THR A 132 9.12 25.15 -15.19
C THR A 132 8.30 24.10 -15.95
N GLU A 133 8.94 22.98 -16.25
CA GLU A 133 8.29 21.79 -16.78
C GLU A 133 8.23 20.73 -15.69
N VAL A 134 7.18 19.90 -15.71
CA VAL A 134 7.07 18.75 -14.81
C VAL A 134 6.79 17.50 -15.62
N SER A 135 7.43 16.40 -15.23
CA SER A 135 7.13 15.06 -15.70
C SER A 135 7.00 14.12 -14.51
N TRP A 136 6.30 13.01 -14.69
CA TRP A 136 6.18 12.00 -13.66
C TRP A 136 6.14 10.60 -14.23
N SER A 137 6.57 9.63 -13.44
CA SER A 137 6.56 8.22 -13.80
C SER A 137 6.31 7.36 -12.56
N LYS A 138 5.85 6.13 -12.75
CA LYS A 138 5.69 5.20 -11.63
C LYS A 138 7.07 4.72 -11.19
N CYS A 139 7.41 4.94 -9.92
CA CYS A 139 8.70 4.51 -9.34
C CYS A 139 8.58 3.19 -8.54
N GLY A 140 7.55 2.41 -8.85
CA GLY A 140 7.24 1.12 -8.22
C GLY A 140 5.93 0.54 -8.79
N TYR A 141 5.44 -0.53 -8.18
CA TYR A 141 4.17 -1.14 -8.57
C TYR A 141 2.97 -0.49 -7.87
N SER A 142 1.92 -0.22 -8.64
CA SER A 142 0.58 0.03 -8.09
C SER A 142 0.05 -1.23 -7.44
N MET A 143 -0.51 -1.09 -6.24
CA MET A 143 -1.17 -2.18 -5.52
C MET A 143 -2.59 -1.76 -5.16
N ASP A 144 -3.57 -2.60 -5.48
CA ASP A 144 -4.97 -2.33 -5.20
C ASP A 144 -5.29 -2.59 -3.72
N ASN A 145 -6.42 -2.06 -3.25
CA ASN A 145 -6.92 -2.42 -1.93
C ASN A 145 -7.29 -3.91 -1.90
N MET A 146 -7.21 -4.57 -0.75
CA MET A 146 -7.69 -5.94 -0.66
C MET A 146 -9.23 -6.01 -0.73
N LEU A 147 -9.74 -7.01 -1.44
CA LEU A 147 -11.17 -7.34 -1.45
C LEU A 147 -11.50 -8.25 -0.25
N PRO A 148 -12.50 -7.89 0.59
CA PRO A 148 -12.92 -8.75 1.69
C PRO A 148 -13.45 -10.10 1.20
N ASN A 149 -13.27 -11.15 1.99
CA ASN A 149 -13.93 -12.43 1.76
C ASN A 149 -14.46 -13.00 3.10
N PRO A 150 -15.68 -12.61 3.53
CA PRO A 150 -16.23 -13.01 4.82
C PRO A 150 -16.27 -14.52 5.04
N THR A 151 -16.62 -15.29 4.00
CA THR A 151 -16.67 -16.77 4.06
C THR A 151 -15.29 -17.34 4.36
N GLY A 152 -14.28 -16.95 3.59
CA GLY A 152 -12.90 -17.38 3.79
C GLY A 152 -12.33 -16.92 5.13
N LYS A 153 -12.62 -15.66 5.53
CA LYS A 153 -12.24 -15.10 6.83
C LYS A 153 -12.77 -15.95 7.99
N ASN A 154 -14.07 -16.26 7.98
CA ASN A 154 -14.72 -17.03 9.04
C ASN A 154 -14.20 -18.47 9.08
N MET A 155 -13.92 -19.06 7.92
CA MET A 155 -13.31 -20.38 7.83
C MET A 155 -11.92 -20.41 8.48
N LEU A 156 -11.04 -19.47 8.11
CA LEU A 156 -9.68 -19.43 8.64
C LEU A 156 -9.67 -19.08 10.15
N LYS A 157 -10.54 -18.15 10.58
CA LYS A 157 -10.74 -17.84 12.01
C LYS A 157 -11.06 -19.09 12.83
N LYS A 158 -12.08 -19.85 12.41
CA LYS A 158 -12.49 -21.07 13.09
C LYS A 158 -11.37 -22.11 13.19
N ILE A 159 -10.60 -22.30 12.11
CA ILE A 159 -9.46 -23.22 12.09
C ILE A 159 -8.38 -22.77 13.10
N MET A 160 -8.04 -21.48 13.11
CA MET A 160 -7.00 -20.96 14.01
C MET A 160 -7.42 -21.14 15.48
N GLU A 161 -8.67 -20.84 15.81
CA GLU A 161 -9.16 -20.91 17.19
C GLU A 161 -9.37 -22.36 17.66
N GLU A 162 -10.09 -23.17 16.88
CA GLU A 162 -10.57 -24.49 17.33
C GLU A 162 -9.56 -25.62 17.07
N GLU A 163 -8.77 -25.54 15.99
CA GLU A 163 -7.85 -26.62 15.61
C GLU A 163 -6.39 -26.32 15.93
N VAL A 164 -5.97 -25.06 15.77
CA VAL A 164 -4.56 -24.64 16.01
C VAL A 164 -4.36 -24.15 17.45
N GLY A 165 -5.39 -23.65 18.11
CA GLY A 165 -5.30 -23.06 19.44
C GLY A 165 -4.58 -21.72 19.44
N GLU A 166 -4.89 -20.86 18.46
CA GLU A 166 -4.45 -19.48 18.39
C GLU A 166 -5.68 -18.55 18.46
N PRO A 167 -5.85 -17.79 19.55
CA PRO A 167 -6.87 -16.74 19.61
C PRO A 167 -6.65 -15.72 18.50
N ILE A 168 -7.71 -15.35 17.77
CA ILE A 168 -7.59 -14.46 16.62
C ILE A 168 -8.69 -13.40 16.62
N ASN A 169 -8.28 -12.15 16.50
CA ASN A 169 -9.19 -11.01 16.49
C ASN A 169 -9.52 -10.58 15.05
N ASP A 170 -10.65 -9.91 14.86
CA ASP A 170 -10.87 -9.17 13.61
C ASP A 170 -9.93 -7.97 13.56
N TYR A 171 -9.32 -7.72 12.40
CA TYR A 171 -8.40 -6.60 12.26
C TYR A 171 -9.15 -5.26 12.40
N PRO A 172 -8.68 -4.34 13.27
CA PRO A 172 -9.51 -3.22 13.72
C PRO A 172 -9.56 -2.03 12.75
N SER A 173 -8.67 -1.98 11.75
CA SER A 173 -8.49 -0.77 10.93
C SER A 173 -8.18 -1.05 9.47
N LEU A 174 -8.57 -0.13 8.60
CA LEU A 174 -8.13 -0.12 7.20
C LEU A 174 -6.79 0.62 7.11
N THR A 175 -5.70 -0.11 6.93
CA THR A 175 -4.34 0.44 6.95
C THR A 175 -3.39 -0.41 6.13
N GLY A 176 -2.12 0.00 6.05
CA GLY A 176 -1.09 -0.73 5.32
C GLY A 176 -1.36 -0.81 3.82
N SER A 177 -0.45 -1.46 3.09
CA SER A 177 -0.62 -1.85 1.68
C SER A 177 0.20 -3.10 1.44
N THR A 178 -0.39 -4.07 0.74
CA THR A 178 0.21 -5.37 0.43
C THR A 178 -0.05 -5.68 -1.04
N ASP A 179 0.85 -6.41 -1.69
CA ASP A 179 0.66 -6.87 -3.06
C ASP A 179 -0.35 -8.02 -3.16
N MET A 180 -0.74 -8.62 -2.03
CA MET A 180 -1.91 -9.51 -1.91
C MET A 180 -3.20 -8.82 -2.39
N GLY A 181 -3.27 -7.48 -2.28
CA GLY A 181 -4.29 -6.66 -2.90
C GLY A 181 -4.47 -7.00 -4.38
N ALA A 182 -3.40 -7.00 -5.17
CA ALA A 182 -3.46 -7.29 -6.60
C ALA A 182 -3.93 -8.73 -6.94
N ILE A 183 -3.76 -9.68 -6.01
CA ILE A 183 -4.25 -11.06 -6.16
C ILE A 183 -5.74 -11.13 -5.78
N SER A 184 -6.15 -10.44 -4.72
CA SER A 184 -7.55 -10.44 -4.24
C SER A 184 -8.56 -9.94 -5.27
N TRP A 185 -8.14 -9.13 -6.24
CA TRP A 185 -8.98 -8.67 -7.35
C TRP A 185 -9.16 -9.72 -8.46
N ARG A 186 -8.47 -10.86 -8.38
CA ARG A 186 -8.55 -11.98 -9.33
C ARG A 186 -9.31 -13.18 -8.77
N LEU A 187 -9.15 -13.46 -7.48
CA LEU A 187 -9.74 -14.62 -6.82
C LEU A 187 -9.77 -14.45 -5.29
N PRO A 188 -10.52 -15.29 -4.56
CA PRO A 188 -10.51 -15.29 -3.09
C PRO A 188 -9.09 -15.30 -2.52
N THR A 189 -8.77 -14.33 -1.66
CA THR A 189 -7.44 -14.15 -1.10
C THR A 189 -7.55 -13.75 0.36
N LEU A 190 -6.76 -14.37 1.25
CA LEU A 190 -6.76 -14.08 2.67
C LEU A 190 -5.34 -13.85 3.20
N GLU A 191 -5.21 -12.88 4.10
CA GLU A 191 -3.99 -12.60 4.84
C GLU A 191 -4.23 -12.83 6.33
N LEU A 192 -3.45 -13.74 6.92
CA LEU A 192 -3.41 -14.03 8.35
C LEU A 192 -2.30 -13.21 9.00
N LEU A 193 -2.63 -12.39 10.00
CA LEU A 193 -1.63 -11.71 10.81
C LEU A 193 -1.37 -12.53 12.07
N ILE A 194 -0.13 -13.00 12.26
CA ILE A 194 0.22 -13.91 13.35
C ILE A 194 1.12 -13.24 14.39
N CYS A 195 0.72 -13.34 15.66
CA CYS A 195 1.39 -12.71 16.79
C CYS A 195 2.80 -13.26 17.03
N VAL A 196 3.84 -12.46 16.76
CA VAL A 196 5.24 -12.78 17.07
C VAL A 196 5.71 -12.17 18.39
N SER A 197 4.98 -11.19 18.94
CA SER A 197 5.24 -10.54 20.22
C SER A 197 3.93 -10.13 20.90
N GLU A 198 3.84 -10.33 22.23
CA GLU A 198 2.70 -9.83 23.04
C GLU A 198 2.75 -8.31 23.24
N GLN A 199 3.93 -7.71 23.17
CA GLN A 199 4.08 -6.26 23.19
C GLN A 199 3.79 -5.70 21.81
N GLU A 200 2.98 -4.65 21.74
CA GLU A 200 2.79 -3.88 20.51
C GLU A 200 4.09 -3.16 20.14
N ILE A 201 4.57 -3.41 18.92
CA ILE A 201 5.80 -2.84 18.39
C ILE A 201 5.48 -2.29 17.00
N ALA A 202 5.84 -1.02 16.76
CA ALA A 202 5.61 -0.40 15.47
C ALA A 202 6.35 -1.16 14.33
N PRO A 203 5.69 -1.41 13.18
CA PRO A 203 6.33 -2.03 12.03
C PRO A 203 7.45 -1.15 11.46
N HIS A 204 8.33 -1.76 10.65
CA HIS A 204 9.51 -1.10 10.05
C HIS A 204 10.53 -0.55 11.06
N THR A 205 10.60 -1.15 12.24
CA THR A 205 11.60 -0.82 13.27
C THR A 205 12.58 -1.97 13.48
N VAL A 206 13.75 -1.66 14.05
CA VAL A 206 14.74 -2.67 14.46
C VAL A 206 14.13 -3.64 15.49
N ASP A 207 13.31 -3.12 16.40
CA ASP A 207 12.69 -3.94 17.46
C ASP A 207 11.64 -4.89 16.91
N PHE A 208 10.86 -4.49 15.89
CA PHE A 208 9.97 -5.41 15.18
C PHE A 208 10.78 -6.53 14.50
N GLY A 209 11.90 -6.17 13.86
CA GLY A 209 12.82 -7.14 13.27
C GLY A 209 13.44 -8.12 14.28
N ARG A 210 13.64 -7.69 15.53
CA ARG A 210 14.07 -8.56 16.64
C ARG A 210 12.93 -9.45 17.13
N ALA A 211 11.71 -8.92 17.26
CA ALA A 211 10.52 -9.68 17.65
C ALA A 211 10.17 -10.80 16.66
N CYS A 212 10.49 -10.61 15.37
CA CYS A 212 10.37 -11.65 14.35
C CYS A 212 11.42 -12.78 14.48
N ARG A 213 12.24 -12.79 15.54
CA ARG A 213 13.24 -13.82 15.82
C ARG A 213 12.95 -14.49 17.15
N GLY A 214 13.46 -15.72 17.31
CA GLY A 214 13.39 -16.46 18.58
C GLY A 214 12.18 -17.40 18.72
N GLY A 215 11.94 -17.85 19.95
CA GLY A 215 11.00 -18.95 20.23
C GLY A 215 9.55 -18.64 19.90
N LYS A 216 9.06 -17.44 20.26
CA LYS A 216 7.68 -17.03 19.98
C LYS A 216 7.43 -16.90 18.48
N ALA A 217 8.30 -16.22 17.74
CA ALA A 217 8.22 -16.13 16.29
C ALA A 217 8.23 -17.51 15.60
N ARG A 218 9.06 -18.45 16.06
CA ARG A 218 9.07 -19.83 15.54
C ARG A 218 7.78 -20.58 15.83
N SER A 219 7.22 -20.40 17.03
CA SER A 219 5.92 -20.96 17.41
C SER A 219 4.80 -20.39 16.54
N ALA A 220 4.77 -19.06 16.38
CA ALA A 220 3.83 -18.35 15.52
C ALA A 220 3.91 -18.84 14.07
N LEU A 221 5.10 -18.96 13.50
CA LEU A 221 5.31 -19.52 12.16
C LEU A 221 4.76 -20.94 12.04
N SER A 222 5.00 -21.80 13.03
CA SER A 222 4.46 -23.17 13.05
C SER A 222 2.93 -23.21 13.15
N LYS A 223 2.32 -22.30 13.93
CA LYS A 223 0.86 -22.16 14.03
C LYS A 223 0.27 -21.66 12.72
N ALA A 224 0.84 -20.61 12.14
CA ALA A 224 0.43 -20.06 10.85
C ALA A 224 0.51 -21.14 9.75
N ALA A 225 1.63 -21.86 9.63
CA ALA A 225 1.79 -22.93 8.65
C ALA A 225 0.71 -24.02 8.80
N ARG A 226 0.40 -24.43 10.03
CA ARG A 226 -0.68 -25.40 10.31
C ARG A 226 -2.06 -24.85 9.92
N GLY A 227 -2.35 -23.61 10.29
CA GLY A 227 -3.60 -22.93 9.95
C GLY A 227 -3.81 -22.82 8.45
N LEU A 228 -2.79 -22.34 7.72
CA LEU A 228 -2.85 -22.22 6.26
C LEU A 228 -3.01 -23.60 5.61
N ALA A 229 -2.28 -24.63 6.05
CA ALA A 229 -2.41 -25.98 5.50
C ALA A 229 -3.80 -26.59 5.73
N ARG A 230 -4.37 -26.41 6.93
CA ARG A 230 -5.74 -26.85 7.24
C ARG A 230 -6.78 -26.10 6.42
N ALA A 231 -6.62 -24.79 6.25
CA ALA A 231 -7.48 -23.96 5.41
C ALA A 231 -7.43 -24.42 3.95
N SER A 232 -6.24 -24.62 3.39
CA SER A 232 -6.07 -25.18 2.05
C SER A 232 -6.75 -26.54 1.89
N LEU A 233 -6.53 -27.47 2.82
CA LEU A 233 -7.17 -28.79 2.77
C LEU A 233 -8.70 -28.69 2.81
N LYS A 234 -9.24 -27.85 3.71
CA LYS A 234 -10.69 -27.63 3.81
C LYS A 234 -11.26 -27.04 2.52
N THR A 235 -10.58 -26.06 1.94
CA THR A 235 -10.96 -25.47 0.65
C THR A 235 -10.95 -26.50 -0.48
N ILE A 236 -9.98 -27.42 -0.51
CA ILE A 236 -9.92 -28.50 -1.52
C ILE A 236 -11.08 -29.48 -1.35
N LEU A 237 -11.43 -29.83 -0.12
CA LEU A 237 -12.42 -30.86 0.18
C LEU A 237 -13.88 -30.37 0.19
N ASP A 238 -14.12 -29.07 0.34
CA ASP A 238 -15.46 -28.49 0.47
C ASP A 238 -15.81 -27.59 -0.74
N GLU A 239 -16.57 -28.16 -1.68
CA GLU A 239 -17.05 -27.43 -2.86
C GLU A 239 -18.00 -26.28 -2.51
N THR A 240 -18.87 -26.47 -1.52
CA THR A 240 -19.81 -25.43 -1.10
C THR A 240 -19.10 -24.23 -0.48
N LEU A 241 -17.97 -24.47 0.21
CA LEU A 241 -17.09 -23.41 0.69
C LEU A 241 -16.47 -22.64 -0.49
N ARG A 242 -15.94 -23.32 -1.51
CA ARG A 242 -15.37 -22.67 -2.70
C ARG A 242 -16.39 -21.79 -3.42
N ILE A 243 -17.59 -22.30 -3.65
CA ILE A 243 -18.68 -21.55 -4.30
C ILE A 243 -18.98 -20.27 -3.52
N ARG A 244 -19.20 -20.37 -2.20
CA ARG A 244 -19.49 -19.20 -1.36
C ARG A 244 -18.35 -18.17 -1.31
N MET A 245 -17.09 -18.62 -1.25
CA MET A 245 -15.95 -17.71 -1.33
C MET A 245 -15.90 -16.99 -2.68
N LYS A 246 -16.21 -17.68 -3.78
CA LYS A 246 -16.30 -17.06 -5.11
C LYS A 246 -17.43 -16.04 -5.19
N GLU A 247 -18.60 -16.34 -4.63
CA GLU A 247 -19.73 -15.41 -4.55
C GLU A 247 -19.37 -14.14 -3.76
N ASP A 248 -18.69 -14.29 -2.61
CA ASP A 248 -18.17 -13.16 -1.84
C ASP A 248 -17.21 -12.30 -2.66
N TYR A 249 -16.28 -12.93 -3.38
CA TYR A 249 -15.33 -12.25 -4.26
C TYR A 249 -16.03 -11.45 -5.36
N GLU A 250 -16.93 -12.07 -6.14
CA GLU A 250 -17.61 -11.41 -7.25
C GLU A 250 -18.48 -10.25 -6.75
N LYS A 251 -19.15 -10.44 -5.60
CA LYS A 251 -19.94 -9.38 -4.96
C LYS A 251 -19.07 -8.20 -4.55
N GLN A 252 -17.95 -8.43 -3.87
CA GLN A 252 -17.06 -7.35 -3.44
C GLN A 252 -16.43 -6.63 -4.63
N LYS A 253 -16.01 -7.37 -5.65
CA LYS A 253 -15.48 -6.79 -6.89
C LYS A 253 -16.51 -5.89 -7.57
N HIS A 254 -17.76 -6.32 -7.65
CA HIS A 254 -18.82 -5.52 -8.27
C HIS A 254 -19.13 -4.24 -7.49
N ILE A 255 -19.10 -4.27 -6.15
CA ILE A 255 -19.33 -3.07 -5.32
C ILE A 255 -18.27 -1.98 -5.56
N GLN A 256 -17.07 -2.39 -5.98
CA GLN A 256 -15.90 -1.52 -6.11
C GLN A 256 -15.64 -1.04 -7.55
N LEU A 257 -16.42 -1.52 -8.52
CA LEU A 257 -16.41 -1.11 -9.93
C LEU A 257 -17.57 -0.17 -10.22
#